data_AF-A0A2V8W7B0-F1
#
_entry.id   AF-A0A2V8W7B0-F1
#
_cell.length_a   1.000
_cell.length_b   1.000
_cell.length_c   1.000
_cell.angle_alpha   90.00
_cell.angle_beta   90.00
_cell.angle_gamma   90.00
#
_symmetry.space_group_name_H-M   'P 1'
#
loop_
_entity.id
_entity.type
_entity.pdbx_description
1 polymer ?
#
loop_
_entity_poly.entity_id
_entity_poly.type
_entity_poly.pdbx_seq_one_letter_code
_entity_poly.pdbx_strand_id
1 'polypeptide(L)'
;EIEVPMNLHRVQIEHDLRTILLKLRQHYLRAPGNSKELAPILRKSFSGVLTLLRHVVIAFGEEPPVTGHDIVARAVALTGSDTQAFDAMLKLREIGEFHGEIIPAYGAYLKALEKVLDALDHHFPKREWRRVKNAHS
;
A
#
# COMPACT_ATOMS: atom_id res chain seq x y z
N GLU A 1 8.34 -21.47 -16.50
CA GLU A 1 7.97 -20.14 -15.98
C GLU A 1 6.60 -20.29 -15.32
N ILE A 2 6.42 -19.86 -14.07
CA ILE A 2 5.11 -19.97 -13.39
C ILE A 2 4.33 -18.71 -13.76
N GLU A 3 3.42 -18.82 -14.71
CA GLU A 3 2.50 -17.76 -15.06
C GLU A 3 1.44 -17.66 -13.96
N VAL A 4 1.58 -16.68 -13.07
CA VAL A 4 0.58 -16.41 -12.02
C VAL A 4 -0.52 -15.56 -12.66
N PRO A 5 -1.76 -16.06 -12.76
CA PRO A 5 -2.86 -15.28 -13.29
C PRO A 5 -3.00 -13.94 -12.57
N MET A 6 -3.07 -12.83 -13.31
CA MET A 6 -3.10 -11.47 -12.75
C MET A 6 -4.25 -11.23 -11.77
N ASN A 7 -5.35 -11.97 -11.90
CA ASN A 7 -6.45 -11.97 -10.93
C ASN A 7 -6.02 -12.48 -9.55
N LEU A 8 -5.11 -13.46 -9.46
CA LEU A 8 -4.53 -13.92 -8.19
C LEU A 8 -3.51 -12.92 -7.65
N HIS A 9 -2.79 -12.22 -8.53
CA HIS A 9 -1.84 -11.18 -8.14
C HIS A 9 -2.51 -10.03 -7.38
N ARG A 10 -3.62 -9.49 -7.91
CA ARG A 10 -4.43 -8.47 -7.22
C ARG A 10 -4.89 -8.94 -5.83
N VAL A 11 -5.43 -10.16 -5.75
CA VAL A 11 -5.94 -10.71 -4.48
C VAL A 11 -4.85 -10.78 -3.42
N GLN A 12 -3.64 -11.16 -3.83
CA GLN A 12 -2.49 -11.16 -2.96
C GLN A 12 -2.14 -9.74 -2.47
N ILE A 13 -2.09 -8.75 -3.37
CA ILE A 13 -1.83 -7.34 -3.01
C ILE A 13 -2.86 -6.85 -1.98
N GLU A 14 -4.15 -7.11 -2.21
CA GLU A 14 -5.22 -6.70 -1.30
C GLU A 14 -5.11 -7.36 0.07
N HIS A 15 -4.85 -8.66 0.10
CA HIS A 15 -4.66 -9.40 1.34
C HIS A 15 -3.53 -8.81 2.17
N ASP A 16 -2.39 -8.53 1.53
CA ASP A 16 -1.20 -8.04 2.22
C ASP A 16 -1.35 -6.59 2.68
N LEU A 17 -1.95 -5.72 1.85
CA LEU A 17 -2.28 -4.35 2.25
C LEU A 17 -3.29 -4.32 3.42
N ARG A 18 -4.33 -5.16 3.40
CA ARG A 18 -5.30 -5.25 4.50
C ARG A 18 -4.65 -5.76 5.79
N THR A 19 -3.72 -6.70 5.67
CA THR A 19 -2.92 -7.20 6.81
C THR A 19 -2.05 -6.09 7.41
N ILE A 20 -1.40 -5.28 6.57
CA ILE A 20 -0.61 -4.12 7.03
C ILE A 20 -1.51 -3.09 7.72
N LEU A 21 -2.64 -2.71 7.12
CA LEU A 21 -3.59 -1.78 7.71
C LEU A 21 -4.10 -2.23 9.07
N LEU A 22 -4.44 -3.52 9.21
CA LEU A 22 -4.88 -4.07 10.49
C LEU A 22 -3.79 -3.94 11.56
N LYS A 23 -2.54 -4.30 11.23
CA LYS A 23 -1.40 -4.17 12.16
C LYS A 23 -1.16 -2.72 12.55
N LEU A 24 -1.19 -1.79 11.59
CA LEU A 24 -1.03 -0.36 11.88
C LEU A 24 -2.12 0.15 12.83
N ARG A 25 -3.40 -0.17 12.57
CA ARG A 25 -4.49 0.20 13.49
C ARG A 25 -4.30 -0.38 14.90
N GLN A 26 -3.89 -1.64 15.01
CA GLN A 26 -3.60 -2.27 16.31
C GLN A 26 -2.46 -1.56 17.05
N HIS A 27 -1.39 -1.19 16.34
CA HIS A 27 -0.28 -0.44 16.91
C HIS A 27 -0.70 0.95 17.40
N TYR A 28 -1.49 1.66 16.60
CA TYR A 28 -2.03 2.97 16.98
C TYR A 28 -2.86 2.90 18.27
N LEU A 29 -3.73 1.88 18.40
CA LEU A 29 -4.57 1.69 19.59
C LEU A 29 -3.75 1.37 20.86
N ARG A 30 -2.58 0.77 20.72
CA ARG A 30 -1.70 0.43 21.86
C ARG A 30 -0.86 1.61 22.34
N ALA A 31 -0.59 2.56 21.47
CA ALA A 31 0.31 3.68 21.73
C ALA A 31 -0.24 5.01 21.17
N PRO A 32 -1.47 5.43 21.55
CA PRO A 32 -2.12 6.57 20.94
C PRO A 32 -1.29 7.84 21.16
N GLY A 33 -0.82 8.43 20.07
CA GLY A 33 -0.07 9.69 20.08
C GLY A 33 1.40 9.59 20.55
N ASN A 34 1.91 8.41 20.93
CA ASN A 34 3.31 8.30 21.34
C ASN A 34 4.23 8.24 20.10
N SER A 35 4.83 9.38 19.75
CA SER A 35 5.71 9.48 18.58
C SER A 35 6.93 8.55 18.64
N LYS A 36 7.48 8.29 19.84
CA LYS A 36 8.65 7.41 19.99
C LYS A 36 8.32 5.94 19.70
N GLU A 37 7.07 5.56 19.90
CA GLU A 37 6.59 4.20 19.60
C GLU A 37 6.06 4.08 18.17
N LEU A 38 5.29 5.06 17.70
CA LEU A 38 4.62 5.00 16.40
C LEU A 38 5.56 5.26 15.21
N ALA A 39 6.58 6.11 15.33
CA ALA A 39 7.50 6.39 14.23
C ALA A 39 8.29 5.15 13.76
N PRO A 40 8.87 4.32 14.66
CA PRO A 40 9.47 3.04 14.26
C PRO A 40 8.52 2.09 13.55
N ILE A 41 7.24 2.07 13.95
CA ILE A 41 6.20 1.23 13.34
C ILE A 41 5.92 1.69 11.91
N LEU A 42 5.73 3.00 11.70
CA LEU A 42 5.57 3.59 10.38
C LEU A 42 6.75 3.25 9.48
N ARG A 43 7.98 3.51 9.96
CA ARG A 43 9.22 3.22 9.24
C ARG A 43 9.31 1.74 8.82
N LYS A 44 9.07 0.82 9.75
CA LYS A 44 9.15 -0.62 9.50
C LYS A 44 8.08 -1.08 8.51
N SER A 45 6.88 -0.52 8.58
CA SER A 45 5.79 -0.88 7.67
C SER A 45 6.07 -0.46 6.22
N PHE A 46 6.78 0.66 6.03
CA PHE A 46 6.89 1.30 4.72
C PHE A 46 7.71 0.48 3.72
N SER A 47 8.70 -0.31 4.17
CA SER A 47 9.42 -1.22 3.25
C SER A 47 8.50 -2.26 2.60
N GLY A 48 7.53 -2.80 3.35
CA GLY A 48 6.53 -3.72 2.82
C GLY A 48 5.54 -3.01 1.90
N VAL A 49 5.08 -1.82 2.31
CA VAL A 49 4.20 -1.00 1.49
C VAL A 49 4.84 -0.60 0.17
N LEU A 50 6.11 -0.19 0.15
CA LEU A 50 6.81 0.19 -1.08
C LEU A 50 6.85 -0.96 -2.09
N THR A 51 7.11 -2.18 -1.62
CA THR A 51 7.02 -3.39 -2.45
C THR A 51 5.61 -3.58 -2.99
N LEU A 52 4.58 -3.41 -2.16
CA LEU A 52 3.19 -3.54 -2.61
C LEU A 52 2.79 -2.43 -3.60
N LEU A 53 3.26 -1.19 -3.43
CA LEU A 53 3.02 -0.11 -4.40
C LEU A 53 3.64 -0.43 -5.76
N ARG A 54 4.82 -1.06 -5.79
CA ARG A 54 5.39 -1.58 -7.04
C ARG A 54 4.46 -2.60 -7.71
N HIS A 55 3.90 -3.52 -6.91
CA HIS A 55 2.95 -4.50 -7.41
C HIS A 55 1.60 -3.89 -7.81
N VAL A 56 1.19 -2.78 -7.20
CA VAL A 56 0.04 -2.00 -7.68
C VAL A 56 0.31 -1.47 -9.08
N VAL A 57 1.48 -0.87 -9.34
CA VAL A 57 1.82 -0.40 -10.70
C VAL A 57 1.77 -1.54 -11.72
N ILE A 58 2.34 -2.70 -11.38
CA ILE A 58 2.26 -3.93 -12.22
C ILE A 58 0.82 -4.37 -12.43
N ALA A 59 -0.01 -4.37 -11.38
CA ALA A 59 -1.40 -4.79 -11.46
C ALA A 59 -2.22 -3.88 -12.39
N PHE A 60 -1.90 -2.59 -12.46
CA PHE A 60 -2.51 -1.64 -13.40
C PHE A 60 -1.98 -1.75 -14.84
N GLY A 61 -1.14 -2.77 -15.13
CA GLY A 61 -0.65 -3.07 -16.47
C GLY A 61 0.58 -2.26 -16.88
N GLU A 62 1.29 -1.66 -15.92
CA GLU A 62 2.44 -0.82 -16.20
C GLU A 62 3.76 -1.42 -15.71
N GLU A 63 4.85 -1.07 -16.40
CA GLU A 63 6.19 -1.41 -15.94
C GLU A 63 6.57 -0.52 -14.75
N PRO A 64 6.92 -1.11 -13.59
CA PRO A 64 7.23 -0.31 -12.41
C PRO A 64 8.56 0.42 -12.56
N PRO A 65 8.65 1.69 -12.13
CA PRO A 65 9.93 2.38 -12.01
C PRO A 65 10.91 1.68 -11.06
N VAL A 66 12.19 2.02 -11.19
CA VAL A 66 13.27 1.43 -10.37
C VAL A 66 13.35 2.09 -8.98
N THR A 67 13.21 3.42 -8.92
CA THR A 67 13.44 4.17 -7.67
C THR A 67 12.20 4.15 -6.77
N GLY A 68 12.42 4.22 -5.44
CA GLY A 68 11.31 4.24 -4.48
C GLY A 68 10.39 5.45 -4.64
N HIS A 69 10.97 6.60 -4.94
CA HIS A 69 10.23 7.85 -5.18
C HIS A 69 9.34 7.72 -6.42
N ASP A 70 9.86 7.21 -7.52
CA ASP A 70 9.09 7.07 -8.76
C ASP A 70 7.99 6.01 -8.65
N ILE A 71 8.25 4.92 -7.90
CA ILE A 71 7.22 3.92 -7.58
C ILE A 71 6.06 4.56 -6.81
N VAL A 72 6.35 5.36 -5.78
CA VAL A 72 5.34 6.06 -4.99
C VAL A 72 4.55 7.03 -5.87
N ALA A 73 5.26 7.90 -6.60
CA ALA A 73 4.63 8.88 -7.49
C ALA A 73 3.71 8.19 -8.50
N ARG A 74 4.15 7.08 -9.08
CA ARG A 74 3.35 6.37 -10.08
C ARG A 74 2.14 5.65 -9.47
N ALA A 75 2.32 4.97 -8.35
CA ALA A 75 1.21 4.29 -7.67
C ALA A 75 0.16 5.29 -7.18
N VAL A 76 0.57 6.46 -6.70
CA VAL A 76 -0.36 7.54 -6.32
C VAL A 76 -1.13 8.06 -7.52
N ALA A 77 -0.46 8.31 -8.64
CA ALA A 77 -1.12 8.76 -9.87
C ALA A 77 -2.18 7.76 -10.36
N LEU A 78 -1.92 6.45 -10.26
CA LEU A 78 -2.84 5.40 -10.66
C LEU A 78 -4.04 5.23 -9.72
N THR A 79 -3.84 5.47 -8.43
CA THR A 79 -4.85 5.19 -7.40
C THR A 79 -5.61 6.42 -6.92
N GLY A 80 -5.13 7.62 -7.26
CA GLY A 80 -5.64 8.87 -6.69
C GLY A 80 -5.42 8.96 -5.18
N SER A 81 -4.38 8.31 -4.67
CA SER A 81 -3.97 8.38 -3.26
C SER A 81 -3.23 9.69 -2.95
N ASP A 82 -2.77 9.86 -1.71
CA ASP A 82 -2.10 11.09 -1.26
C ASP A 82 -0.58 10.95 -1.35
N THR A 83 0.03 11.73 -2.24
CA THR A 83 1.49 11.77 -2.42
C THR A 83 2.21 12.19 -1.14
N GLN A 84 1.70 13.20 -0.43
CA GLN A 84 2.38 13.76 0.74
C GLN A 84 2.46 12.73 1.87
N ALA A 85 1.43 11.90 2.01
CA ALA A 85 1.39 10.83 3.00
C ALA A 85 2.51 9.80 2.77
N PHE A 86 2.77 9.41 1.52
CA PHE A 86 3.83 8.47 1.20
C PHE A 86 5.22 9.10 1.17
N ASP A 87 5.35 10.36 0.73
CA ASP A 87 6.64 11.08 0.75
C ASP A 87 7.17 11.23 2.19
N ALA A 88 6.29 11.51 3.14
CA ALA A 88 6.66 11.54 4.56
C ALA A 88 7.22 10.19 5.04
N MET A 89 6.66 9.07 4.56
CA MET A 89 7.11 7.73 4.92
C MET A 89 8.42 7.34 4.21
N LEU A 90 8.58 7.76 2.96
CA LEU A 90 9.82 7.57 2.20
C LEU A 90 10.97 8.31 2.87
N LYS A 91 10.75 9.58 3.22
CA LYS A 91 11.70 10.37 4.01
C LYS A 91 12.02 9.66 5.32
N LEU A 92 11.01 9.30 6.12
CA LEU A 92 11.21 8.58 7.38
C LEU A 92 12.02 7.28 7.21
N ARG A 93 11.82 6.54 6.11
CA ARG A 93 12.60 5.34 5.80
C ARG A 93 14.07 5.65 5.56
N GLU A 94 14.36 6.70 4.81
CA GLU A 94 15.71 7.10 4.39
C GLU A 94 16.49 7.75 5.53
N ILE A 95 15.94 8.78 6.17
CA ILE A 95 16.64 9.54 7.21
C ILE A 95 16.49 8.93 8.61
N GLY A 96 15.43 8.16 8.84
CA GLY A 96 15.16 7.53 10.12
C GLY A 96 14.58 8.40 11.21
N GLU A 97 14.50 9.70 10.97
CA GLU A 97 13.97 10.70 11.88
C GLU A 97 12.58 11.15 11.43
N PHE A 98 11.63 11.04 12.35
CA PHE A 98 10.29 11.58 12.13
C PHE A 98 10.23 13.03 12.58
N HIS A 99 9.79 13.90 11.68
CA HIS A 99 9.62 15.33 11.92
C HIS A 99 8.14 15.70 11.74
N GLY A 100 7.59 16.46 12.69
CA GLY A 100 6.20 16.91 12.65
C GLY A 100 5.28 16.19 13.64
N GLU A 101 3.97 16.30 13.42
CA GLU A 101 2.96 15.71 14.28
C GLU A 101 2.65 14.27 13.88
N ILE A 102 2.88 13.33 14.81
CA ILE A 102 2.74 11.91 14.52
C ILE A 102 1.31 11.49 14.23
N ILE A 103 0.32 12.03 14.94
CA ILE A 103 -1.09 11.63 14.80
C ILE A 103 -1.63 11.96 13.40
N PRO A 104 -1.50 13.21 12.90
CA PRO A 104 -1.90 13.54 11.53
C PRO A 104 -1.16 12.70 10.48
N ALA A 105 0.15 12.52 10.61
CA ALA A 105 0.93 11.72 9.65
C ALA A 105 0.48 10.25 9.62
N TYR A 106 0.22 9.66 10.78
CA TYR A 106 -0.27 8.29 10.90
C TYR A 106 -1.65 8.15 10.24
N GLY A 107 -2.56 9.09 10.52
CA GLY A 107 -3.89 9.11 9.94
C GLY A 107 -3.88 9.30 8.42
N ALA A 108 -3.04 10.19 7.91
CA ALA A 108 -2.85 10.41 6.47
C ALA A 108 -2.33 9.13 5.78
N TYR A 109 -1.34 8.47 6.38
CA TYR A 109 -0.80 7.22 5.84
C TYR A 109 -1.84 6.09 5.80
N LEU A 110 -2.65 5.92 6.85
CA LEU A 110 -3.75 4.94 6.84
C LEU A 110 -4.75 5.22 5.71
N LYS A 111 -5.18 6.48 5.55
CA LYS A 111 -6.11 6.90 4.49
C LYS A 111 -5.52 6.69 3.09
N ALA A 112 -4.24 6.98 2.92
CA ALA A 112 -3.55 6.76 1.65
C ALA A 112 -3.55 5.27 1.25
N LEU A 113 -3.29 4.37 2.20
CA LEU A 113 -3.36 2.93 1.99
C LEU A 113 -4.79 2.43 1.71
N GLU A 114 -5.79 2.97 2.39
CA GLU A 114 -7.20 2.69 2.11
C GLU A 114 -7.57 3.11 0.69
N LYS A 115 -7.10 4.28 0.23
CA LYS A 115 -7.35 4.76 -1.12
C LYS A 115 -6.73 3.87 -2.20
N VAL A 116 -5.55 3.31 -1.94
CA VAL A 116 -4.92 2.31 -2.82
C VAL A 116 -5.77 1.05 -2.90
N LEU A 117 -6.28 0.55 -1.77
CA LEU A 117 -7.19 -0.60 -1.74
C LEU A 117 -8.50 -0.32 -2.50
N ASP A 118 -9.10 0.85 -2.29
CA ASP A 118 -10.32 1.23 -3.01
C ASP A 118 -10.06 1.24 -4.52
N ALA A 119 -8.94 1.79 -4.98
CA ALA A 119 -8.59 1.80 -6.41
C ALA A 119 -8.45 0.38 -6.98
N LEU A 120 -7.81 -0.55 -6.24
CA LEU A 120 -7.70 -1.96 -6.64
C LEU A 120 -9.07 -2.66 -6.69
N ASP A 121 -9.96 -2.35 -5.73
CA ASP A 121 -11.31 -2.90 -5.67
C ASP A 121 -12.18 -2.40 -6.84
N HIS A 122 -12.02 -1.13 -7.25
CA HIS A 122 -12.77 -0.54 -8.37
C HIS A 122 -12.22 -0.95 -9.75
N HIS A 123 -10.90 -0.99 -9.91
CA HIS A 123 -10.27 -1.34 -11.19
C HIS A 123 -10.52 -2.82 -11.57
N PHE A 124 -10.73 -3.68 -10.56
CA PHE A 124 -10.96 -5.11 -10.74
C PHE A 124 -12.13 -5.60 -9.88
N PRO A 125 -13.38 -5.45 -10.34
CA PRO A 125 -14.54 -5.84 -9.55
C PRO A 125 -14.60 -7.35 -9.31
N LYS A 126 -14.90 -7.74 -8.07
CA LYS A 126 -15.00 -9.15 -7.60
C LYS A 126 -15.92 -10.07 -8.40
N ARG A 127 -16.75 -9.53 -9.30
CA ARG A 127 -17.69 -10.28 -10.14
C ARG A 127 -17.01 -11.06 -11.28
N GLU A 128 -15.82 -10.68 -11.70
CA GLU A 128 -15.09 -11.38 -12.78
C GLU A 128 -14.54 -12.76 -12.36
N TRP A 129 -14.58 -13.08 -11.06
CA TRP A 129 -14.12 -14.34 -10.48
C TRP A 129 -14.91 -15.56 -10.97
N ARG A 130 -16.15 -15.38 -11.46
CA ARG A 130 -16.99 -16.50 -11.91
C ARG A 130 -16.61 -17.06 -13.29
N ARG A 131 -15.86 -16.34 -14.13
CA ARG A 131 -15.58 -16.80 -15.50
C ARG A 131 -14.46 -17.83 -15.60
N VAL A 132 -13.53 -17.88 -14.64
CA VAL A 132 -12.40 -18.83 -14.69
C VAL A 132 -12.81 -20.25 -14.26
N LYS A 133 -13.96 -20.43 -13.57
CA LYS A 133 -14.46 -21.78 -13.21
C LYS A 133 -15.18 -22.52 -14.35
N ASN A 134 -15.55 -21.84 -15.43
CA ASN A 134 -16.38 -22.44 -16.50
C ASN A 134 -15.62 -22.66 -17.82
N ALA A 135 -14.30 -22.48 -17.85
CA ALA A 135 -13.50 -22.67 -19.07
C ALA A 135 -12.90 -24.09 -19.20
N HIS A 136 -13.29 -25.03 -18.33
CA HIS A 136 -12.83 -26.44 -18.33
C HIS A 136 -14.01 -27.41 -18.18
N SER A 137 -15.08 -27.23 -18.96
CA SER A 137 -16.11 -28.26 -19.17
C SER A 137 -16.41 -28.39 -20.66
#